data_AF-A0A1M7UMX0-F1
#
_entry.id   AF-A0A1M7UMX0-F1
#
_cell.length_a   1.000
_cell.length_b   1.000
_cell.length_c   1.000
_cell.angle_alpha   90.00
_cell.angle_beta   90.00
_cell.angle_gamma   90.00
#
_symmetry.space_group_name_H-M   'P 1'
#
loop_
_entity.id
_entity.type
_entity.pdbx_description
1 polymer ?
#
loop_
_entity_poly.entity_id
_entity_poly.type
_entity_poly.pdbx_seq_one_letter_code
_entity_poly.pdbx_strand_id
1 'polypeptide(L)'
;MLPLAKFWTWLGNYFLPLAVAWAYFVRNGPDEGVKISRGYWGLVASLVVGTLLILALTLYIREARKSNAIIVPPNTTFETESDRNLVISWGSVVTYFLTVLAALVVFCSRYADSRIHEWDKNVPMAPSFWGSRVAVWTQNCTQTSCYAVGNRFGADGKPLDYVDQYLPYVTDPALVVLALLLVLSVVALLIVIFRQPFVQLSQTDY
;
A
#
# COMPACT_ATOMS: atom_id res chain seq x y z
N MET A 1 14.59 18.96 -8.16
CA MET A 1 13.12 18.83 -8.00
C MET A 1 12.49 17.92 -9.05
N LEU A 2 12.80 18.09 -10.34
CA LEU A 2 12.27 17.27 -11.44
C LEU A 2 12.33 15.73 -11.25
N PRO A 3 13.44 15.12 -10.76
CA PRO A 3 13.48 13.67 -10.57
C PRO A 3 12.45 13.16 -9.54
N LEU A 4 12.22 13.92 -8.47
CA LEU A 4 11.20 13.60 -7.45
C LEU A 4 9.79 13.69 -8.04
N ALA A 5 9.52 14.72 -8.84
CA ALA A 5 8.25 14.88 -9.53
C ALA A 5 8.00 13.73 -10.52
N LYS A 6 9.00 13.36 -11.32
CA LYS A 6 8.93 12.21 -12.24
C LYS A 6 8.66 10.90 -11.52
N PHE A 7 9.42 10.61 -10.48
CA PHE A 7 9.22 9.40 -9.67
C PHE A 7 7.82 9.35 -9.06
N TRP A 8 7.37 10.46 -8.46
CA TRP A 8 6.06 10.56 -7.84
C TRP A 8 4.92 10.36 -8.85
N THR A 9 4.99 11.03 -10.01
CA THR A 9 4.01 10.88 -11.09
C THR A 9 3.97 9.46 -11.63
N TRP A 10 5.14 8.88 -11.95
CA TRP A 10 5.21 7.54 -12.53
C TRP A 10 4.64 6.51 -11.56
N LEU A 11 5.07 6.56 -10.31
CA LEU A 11 4.61 5.62 -9.29
C LEU A 11 3.09 5.69 -9.12
N GLY A 12 2.50 6.89 -9.03
CA GLY A 12 1.06 7.06 -8.90
C GLY A 12 0.29 6.58 -10.14
N ASN A 13 0.76 6.93 -11.34
CA ASN A 13 0.11 6.55 -12.59
C ASN A 13 0.15 5.04 -12.86
N TYR A 14 1.23 4.34 -12.49
CA TYR A 14 1.31 2.88 -12.63
C TYR A 14 0.50 2.15 -11.55
N PHE A 15 0.49 2.67 -10.32
CA PHE A 15 -0.21 2.03 -9.22
C PHE A 15 -1.72 2.06 -9.39
N LEU A 16 -2.29 3.12 -9.96
CA LEU A 16 -3.74 3.27 -10.10
C LEU A 16 -4.42 2.13 -10.91
N PRO A 17 -4.03 1.85 -12.16
CA PRO A 17 -4.61 0.74 -12.91
C PRO A 17 -4.28 -0.62 -12.26
N LEU A 18 -3.09 -0.77 -11.67
CA LEU A 18 -2.71 -1.98 -10.94
C LEU A 18 -3.65 -2.25 -9.77
N ALA A 19 -3.90 -1.25 -8.93
CA ALA A 19 -4.76 -1.36 -7.76
C ALA A 19 -6.20 -1.69 -8.15
N VAL A 20 -6.73 -1.08 -9.21
CA VAL A 20 -8.07 -1.35 -9.73
C VAL A 20 -8.19 -2.79 -10.25
N ALA A 21 -7.26 -3.21 -11.12
CA ALA A 21 -7.27 -4.56 -11.68
C ALA A 21 -7.10 -5.64 -10.59
N TRP A 22 -6.22 -5.39 -9.61
CA TRP A 22 -5.96 -6.31 -8.51
C TRP A 22 -7.16 -6.38 -7.54
N ALA A 23 -7.79 -5.25 -7.23
CA ALA A 23 -9.02 -5.22 -6.43
C ALA A 23 -10.16 -6.00 -7.12
N TYR A 24 -10.29 -5.87 -8.44
CA TYR A 24 -11.25 -6.66 -9.21
C TYR A 24 -10.97 -8.17 -9.10
N PHE A 25 -9.70 -8.58 -9.22
CA PHE A 25 -9.31 -9.98 -9.03
C PHE A 25 -9.63 -10.49 -7.62
N VAL A 26 -9.26 -9.72 -6.60
CA VAL A 26 -9.48 -10.11 -5.19
C VAL A 26 -10.98 -10.22 -4.86
N ARG A 27 -11.84 -9.48 -5.55
CA ARG A 27 -13.29 -9.56 -5.38
C ARG A 27 -13.94 -10.71 -6.14
N ASN A 28 -13.51 -10.95 -7.38
CA ASN A 28 -14.20 -11.85 -8.32
C ASN A 28 -13.45 -13.15 -8.61
N GLY A 29 -12.28 -13.37 -8.00
CA GLY A 29 -11.49 -14.58 -8.18
C GLY A 29 -12.22 -15.85 -7.75
N PRO A 30 -11.89 -17.01 -8.37
CA PRO A 30 -12.62 -18.26 -8.15
C PRO A 30 -12.40 -18.83 -6.74
N ASP A 31 -11.15 -18.80 -6.26
CA ASP A 31 -10.77 -19.50 -5.02
C ASP A 31 -10.57 -18.54 -3.85
N GLU A 32 -11.22 -18.83 -2.72
CA GLU A 32 -11.16 -18.00 -1.51
C GLU A 32 -9.75 -17.84 -0.94
N GLY A 33 -8.99 -18.94 -0.83
CA GLY A 33 -7.62 -18.91 -0.32
C GLY A 33 -6.69 -18.05 -1.18
N VAL A 34 -6.79 -18.18 -2.51
CA VAL A 34 -6.00 -17.38 -3.46
C VAL A 34 -6.38 -15.91 -3.35
N LYS A 35 -7.67 -15.59 -3.25
CA LYS A 35 -8.13 -14.21 -3.03
C LYS A 35 -7.55 -13.60 -1.75
N ILE A 36 -7.43 -14.36 -0.67
CA ILE A 36 -6.83 -13.88 0.59
C ILE A 36 -5.34 -13.61 0.41
N SER A 37 -4.59 -14.54 -0.19
CA SER A 37 -3.16 -14.37 -0.50
C SER A 37 -2.91 -13.16 -1.40
N ARG A 38 -3.74 -12.97 -2.43
CA ARG A 38 -3.67 -11.77 -3.28
C ARG A 38 -4.09 -10.50 -2.54
N GLY A 39 -5.01 -10.59 -1.58
CA GLY A 39 -5.36 -9.51 -0.67
C GLY A 39 -4.18 -9.06 0.18
N TYR A 40 -3.43 -10.02 0.75
CA TYR A 40 -2.19 -9.75 1.49
C TYR A 40 -1.17 -8.98 0.64
N TRP A 41 -0.85 -9.45 -0.56
CA TRP A 41 0.11 -8.77 -1.44
C TRP A 41 -0.38 -7.41 -1.94
N GLY A 42 -1.68 -7.27 -2.20
CA GLY A 42 -2.29 -5.98 -2.50
C GLY A 42 -2.13 -4.98 -1.34
N LEU A 43 -2.27 -5.45 -0.09
CA LEU A 43 -2.03 -4.64 1.10
C LEU A 43 -0.55 -4.24 1.23
N VAL A 44 0.38 -5.19 1.05
CA VAL A 44 1.83 -4.91 1.02
C VAL A 44 2.15 -3.85 -0.02
N ALA A 45 1.69 -4.03 -1.26
CA ALA A 45 1.93 -3.09 -2.36
C ALA A 45 1.37 -1.70 -2.05
N SER A 46 0.16 -1.63 -1.50
CA SER A 46 -0.50 -0.36 -1.14
C SER A 46 0.26 0.39 -0.04
N LEU A 47 0.75 -0.31 0.99
CA LEU A 47 1.55 0.29 2.05
C LEU A 47 2.89 0.82 1.52
N VAL A 48 3.59 0.03 0.70
CA VAL A 48 4.86 0.42 0.08
C VAL A 48 4.68 1.63 -0.83
N VAL A 49 3.73 1.58 -1.77
CA VAL A 49 3.47 2.66 -2.71
C VAL A 49 3.00 3.92 -1.98
N GLY A 50 2.09 3.80 -1.02
CA GLY A 50 1.65 4.92 -0.19
C GLY A 50 2.81 5.60 0.54
N THR A 51 3.70 4.79 1.12
CA THR A 51 4.91 5.28 1.81
C THR A 51 5.82 6.05 0.85
N LEU A 52 6.13 5.47 -0.31
CA LEU A 52 6.99 6.07 -1.31
C LEU A 52 6.42 7.37 -1.89
N LEU A 53 5.11 7.41 -2.17
CA LEU A 53 4.43 8.61 -2.66
C LEU A 53 4.49 9.75 -1.64
N ILE A 54 4.24 9.45 -0.35
CA ILE A 54 4.28 10.46 0.71
C ILE A 54 5.70 10.95 0.95
N LEU A 55 6.69 10.07 0.96
CA LEU A 55 8.09 10.45 1.10
C LEU A 55 8.58 11.31 -0.06
N ALA A 56 8.27 10.91 -1.30
CA ALA A 56 8.61 11.68 -2.49
C ALA A 56 7.96 13.07 -2.46
N LEU A 57 6.68 13.17 -2.06
CA LEU A 57 5.98 14.44 -1.88
C LEU A 57 6.62 15.29 -0.77
N THR A 58 6.98 14.67 0.36
CA THR A 58 7.62 15.35 1.50
C THR A 58 8.97 15.95 1.10
N LEU A 59 9.81 15.17 0.42
CA LEU A 59 11.10 15.62 -0.09
C LEU A 59 10.93 16.72 -1.14
N TYR A 60 9.95 16.56 -2.03
CA TYR A 60 9.65 17.58 -3.03
C TYR A 60 9.27 18.91 -2.38
N ILE A 61 8.34 18.92 -1.42
CA ILE A 61 7.91 20.15 -0.73
C ILE A 61 9.09 20.80 0.00
N ARG A 62 9.96 20.01 0.65
CA ARG A 62 11.17 20.54 1.30
C ARG A 62 12.09 21.26 0.32
N GLU A 63 12.35 20.67 -0.84
CA GLU A 63 13.20 21.29 -1.85
C GLU A 63 12.53 22.51 -2.51
N ALA A 64 11.22 22.41 -2.82
CA ALA A 64 10.47 23.52 -3.38
C ALA A 64 10.50 24.75 -2.46
N ARG A 65 10.41 24.55 -1.14
CA ARG A 65 10.51 25.65 -0.17
C ARG A 65 11.88 26.28 -0.10
N LYS A 66 12.96 25.49 -0.16
CA LYS A 66 14.33 26.03 -0.19
C LYS A 66 14.56 26.92 -1.41
N SER A 67 13.89 26.62 -2.51
CA SER A 67 14.00 27.33 -3.79
C SER A 67 12.87 28.33 -4.06
N ASN A 68 11.99 28.62 -3.09
CA ASN A 68 10.80 29.47 -3.25
C ASN A 68 9.91 29.11 -4.45
N ALA A 69 9.83 27.81 -4.77
CA ALA A 69 9.07 27.27 -5.88
C ALA A 69 7.69 26.73 -5.45
N ILE A 70 6.87 26.36 -6.43
CA ILE A 70 5.54 25.78 -6.19
C ILE A 70 5.67 24.44 -5.46
N ILE A 71 4.98 24.31 -4.32
CA ILE A 71 5.13 23.21 -3.35
C ILE A 71 4.56 21.87 -3.81
N VAL A 72 3.60 21.85 -4.73
CA VAL A 72 3.04 20.61 -5.26
C VAL A 72 3.98 20.08 -6.34
N PRO A 73 4.14 18.77 -6.57
CA PRO A 73 4.85 18.26 -7.75
C PRO A 73 4.05 18.49 -9.05
N PRO A 74 4.68 18.87 -10.18
CA PRO A 74 4.01 18.81 -11.48
C PRO A 74 3.67 17.37 -11.86
N ASN A 75 2.55 17.15 -12.55
CA ASN A 75 2.25 15.86 -13.17
C ASN A 75 3.06 15.74 -14.46
N THR A 76 4.25 15.16 -14.34
CA THR A 76 5.24 15.05 -15.44
C THR A 76 4.81 14.16 -16.62
N THR A 77 3.64 13.53 -16.56
CA THR A 77 3.04 12.83 -17.71
C THR A 77 2.30 13.79 -18.65
N PHE A 78 1.74 14.89 -18.12
CA PHE A 78 0.97 15.86 -18.89
C PHE A 78 1.59 17.26 -18.92
N GLU A 79 2.54 17.54 -18.02
CA GLU A 79 3.07 18.88 -17.78
C GLU A 79 4.60 18.92 -17.89
N THR A 80 5.13 19.96 -18.51
CA THR A 80 6.53 20.40 -18.37
C THR A 80 6.65 21.32 -17.16
N GLU A 81 7.86 21.54 -16.62
CA GLU A 81 8.04 22.49 -15.51
C GLU A 81 7.65 23.93 -15.88
N SER A 82 7.75 24.29 -17.17
CA SER A 82 7.43 25.63 -17.69
C SER A 82 5.92 25.90 -17.84
N ASP A 83 5.13 24.89 -18.21
CA ASP A 83 3.72 25.05 -18.61
C ASP A 83 2.76 24.39 -17.62
N ARG A 84 3.13 24.48 -16.34
CA ARG A 84 2.49 23.76 -15.27
C ARG A 84 1.09 24.32 -14.94
N ASN A 85 0.10 23.43 -14.86
CA ASN A 85 -1.26 23.71 -14.42
C ASN A 85 -1.52 23.21 -12.98
N LEU A 86 -1.77 24.16 -12.07
CA LEU A 86 -2.02 23.85 -10.67
C LEU A 86 -3.24 22.93 -10.46
N VAL A 87 -4.26 23.00 -11.31
CA VAL A 87 -5.46 22.17 -11.22
C VAL A 87 -5.13 20.71 -11.48
N ILE A 88 -4.33 20.42 -12.52
CA ILE A 88 -3.91 19.06 -12.88
C ILE A 88 -2.99 18.48 -11.81
N SER A 89 -2.03 19.28 -11.33
CA SER A 89 -1.12 18.91 -10.25
C SER A 89 -1.89 18.51 -8.97
N TRP A 90 -2.81 19.35 -8.48
CA TRP A 90 -3.62 19.04 -7.30
C TRP A 90 -4.60 17.88 -7.53
N GLY A 91 -5.21 17.80 -8.72
CA GLY A 91 -6.07 16.68 -9.10
C GLY A 91 -5.34 15.35 -9.02
N SER A 92 -4.06 15.32 -9.41
CA SER A 92 -3.20 14.13 -9.30
C SER A 92 -2.94 13.73 -7.85
N VAL A 93 -2.67 14.72 -6.96
CA VAL A 93 -2.46 14.47 -5.53
C VAL A 93 -3.70 13.82 -4.91
N VAL A 94 -4.88 14.40 -5.16
CA VAL A 94 -6.15 13.88 -4.65
C VAL A 94 -6.41 12.47 -5.19
N THR A 95 -6.19 12.26 -6.49
CA THR A 95 -6.42 10.97 -7.14
C THR A 95 -5.53 9.87 -6.55
N TYR A 96 -4.23 10.13 -6.41
CA TYR A 96 -3.32 9.14 -5.82
C TYR A 96 -3.64 8.87 -4.35
N PHE A 97 -3.97 9.92 -3.58
CA PHE A 97 -4.39 9.77 -2.18
C PHE A 97 -5.63 8.87 -2.05
N LEU A 98 -6.70 9.18 -2.78
CA LEU A 98 -7.95 8.42 -2.72
C LEU A 98 -7.75 6.98 -3.21
N THR A 99 -6.89 6.77 -4.20
CA THR A 99 -6.60 5.44 -4.74
C THR A 99 -5.85 4.58 -3.74
N VAL A 100 -4.80 5.12 -3.10
CA VAL A 100 -4.08 4.40 -2.03
C VAL A 100 -5.01 4.12 -0.87
N LEU A 101 -5.84 5.07 -0.45
CA LEU A 101 -6.79 4.87 0.64
C LEU A 101 -7.81 3.77 0.32
N ALA A 102 -8.41 3.81 -0.87
CA ALA A 102 -9.36 2.79 -1.31
C ALA A 102 -8.71 1.41 -1.41
N ALA A 103 -7.50 1.33 -1.95
CA ALA A 103 -6.72 0.09 -2.03
C ALA A 103 -6.44 -0.48 -0.64
N LEU A 104 -5.98 0.36 0.31
CA LEU A 104 -5.77 -0.04 1.70
C LEU A 104 -7.05 -0.60 2.33
N VAL A 105 -8.21 0.06 2.14
CA VAL A 105 -9.49 -0.41 2.67
C VAL A 105 -9.87 -1.77 2.09
N VAL A 106 -9.82 -1.93 0.77
CA VAL A 106 -10.21 -3.17 0.09
C VAL A 106 -9.29 -4.32 0.50
N PHE A 107 -7.98 -4.13 0.43
CA PHE A 107 -7.02 -5.20 0.71
C PHE A 107 -6.89 -5.50 2.20
N CYS A 108 -7.01 -4.50 3.08
CA CYS A 108 -7.07 -4.72 4.52
C CYS A 108 -8.33 -5.48 4.93
N SER A 109 -9.50 -5.09 4.40
CA SER A 109 -10.74 -5.82 4.65
C SER A 109 -10.60 -7.28 4.22
N ARG A 110 -10.01 -7.52 3.04
CA ARG A 110 -9.81 -8.89 2.57
C ARG A 110 -8.83 -9.66 3.43
N TYR A 111 -7.72 -9.04 3.84
CA TYR A 111 -6.75 -9.67 4.71
C TYR A 111 -7.35 -9.97 6.09
N ALA A 112 -8.25 -9.13 6.61
CA ALA A 112 -8.95 -9.34 7.86
C ALA A 112 -9.89 -10.57 7.84
N ASP A 113 -10.34 -11.01 6.67
CA ASP A 113 -11.08 -12.28 6.52
C ASP A 113 -10.17 -13.51 6.65
N SER A 114 -8.85 -13.34 6.63
CA SER A 114 -7.91 -14.46 6.67
C SER A 114 -7.99 -15.24 7.97
N ARG A 115 -8.06 -16.57 7.82
CA ARG A 115 -7.90 -17.54 8.90
C ARG A 115 -6.71 -18.39 8.52
N ILE A 116 -5.83 -18.65 9.48
CA ILE A 116 -4.69 -19.52 9.22
C ILE A 116 -5.14 -20.97 9.19
N HIS A 117 -4.73 -21.68 8.15
CA HIS A 117 -4.92 -23.12 8.00
C HIS A 117 -3.58 -23.83 8.19
N GLU A 118 -3.61 -25.06 8.69
CA GLU A 118 -2.47 -25.96 8.50
C GLU A 118 -2.32 -26.29 7.01
N TRP A 119 -1.08 -26.50 6.56
CA TRP A 119 -0.77 -26.63 5.13
C TRP A 119 -1.59 -27.70 4.41
N ASP A 120 -1.84 -28.83 5.08
CA ASP A 120 -2.53 -30.00 4.51
C ASP A 120 -3.97 -30.17 5.04
N LYS A 121 -4.53 -29.15 5.72
CA LYS A 121 -5.90 -29.21 6.26
C LYS A 121 -6.81 -28.13 5.68
N ASN A 122 -8.03 -28.54 5.33
CA ASN A 122 -9.08 -27.64 4.85
C ASN A 122 -9.81 -26.89 5.99
N VAL A 123 -9.61 -27.29 7.24
CA VAL A 123 -10.19 -26.64 8.43
C VAL A 123 -9.21 -25.59 8.96
N PRO A 124 -9.67 -24.36 9.29
CA PRO A 124 -8.81 -23.35 9.88
C PRO A 124 -8.41 -23.75 11.31
N MET A 125 -7.25 -23.28 11.76
CA MET A 125 -6.75 -23.55 13.12
C MET A 125 -7.67 -22.99 14.21
N ALA A 126 -8.39 -21.90 13.90
CA ALA A 126 -9.44 -21.35 14.74
C ALA A 126 -10.45 -20.56 13.87
N PRO A 127 -11.69 -20.33 14.35
CA PRO A 127 -12.74 -19.69 13.56
C PRO A 127 -12.56 -18.17 13.35
N SER A 128 -11.63 -17.52 14.06
CA SER A 128 -11.40 -16.08 13.98
C SER A 128 -10.01 -15.71 13.47
N PHE A 129 -9.88 -14.50 12.90
CA PHE A 129 -8.62 -13.94 12.41
C PHE A 129 -7.52 -13.97 13.48
N TRP A 130 -7.81 -13.44 14.68
CA TRP A 130 -6.87 -13.40 15.79
C TRP A 130 -6.66 -14.77 16.43
N GLY A 131 -7.73 -15.56 16.60
CA GLY A 131 -7.63 -16.89 17.19
C GLY A 131 -6.73 -17.81 16.37
N SER A 132 -6.84 -17.76 15.04
CA SER A 132 -6.02 -18.62 14.17
C SER A 132 -4.54 -18.24 14.24
N ARG A 133 -4.22 -16.95 14.36
CA ARG A 133 -2.84 -16.47 14.56
C ARG A 133 -2.29 -16.91 15.91
N VAL A 134 -3.03 -16.66 17.00
CA VAL A 134 -2.61 -17.09 18.35
C VAL A 134 -2.40 -18.60 18.41
N ALA A 135 -3.24 -19.40 17.74
CA ALA A 135 -3.07 -20.85 17.66
C ALA A 135 -1.77 -21.25 16.93
N VAL A 136 -1.36 -20.51 15.90
CA VAL A 136 -0.06 -20.74 15.24
C VAL A 136 1.11 -20.49 16.19
N TRP A 137 1.02 -19.45 17.03
CA TRP A 137 2.09 -19.11 17.98
C TRP A 137 2.26 -20.14 19.10
N THR A 138 1.24 -20.95 19.39
CA THR A 138 1.29 -22.00 20.41
C THR A 138 1.66 -23.37 19.85
N GLN A 139 1.61 -23.55 18.53
CA GLN A 139 1.94 -24.82 17.87
C GLN A 139 3.30 -24.73 17.17
N ASN A 140 4.26 -25.52 17.66
CA ASN A 140 5.54 -25.68 16.97
C ASN A 140 5.34 -26.56 15.72
N CYS A 141 5.78 -26.06 14.57
CA CYS A 141 5.86 -26.84 13.36
C CYS A 141 7.26 -26.70 12.75
N THR A 142 7.90 -27.84 12.50
CA THR A 142 9.30 -27.95 12.04
C THR A 142 9.41 -28.15 10.53
N GLN A 143 8.28 -28.20 9.81
CA GLN A 143 8.26 -28.39 8.37
C GLN A 143 8.47 -27.06 7.61
N THR A 144 8.95 -27.16 6.37
CA THR A 144 9.17 -26.00 5.49
C THR A 144 7.89 -25.26 5.14
N SER A 145 6.75 -25.96 5.03
CA SER A 145 5.43 -25.36 4.77
C SER A 145 4.40 -25.85 5.79
N CYS A 146 4.24 -25.08 6.86
CA CYS A 146 3.38 -25.46 7.99
C CYS A 146 1.98 -24.84 7.94
N TYR A 147 1.90 -23.59 7.49
CA TYR A 147 0.69 -22.80 7.62
C TYR A 147 0.39 -22.04 6.33
N ALA A 148 -0.89 -21.85 6.04
CA ALA A 148 -1.36 -21.12 4.87
C ALA A 148 -2.21 -19.92 5.29
N VAL A 149 -2.09 -18.80 4.55
CA VAL A 149 -2.83 -17.56 4.84
C VAL A 149 -4.34 -17.71 4.53
N GLY A 150 -4.74 -18.82 3.89
CA GLY A 150 -6.13 -19.18 3.66
C GLY A 150 -6.28 -20.67 3.31
N ASN A 151 -7.50 -21.09 2.99
CA ASN A 151 -7.77 -22.48 2.63
C ASN A 151 -7.05 -22.85 1.32
N ARG A 152 -6.26 -23.93 1.36
CA ARG A 152 -5.53 -24.47 0.21
C ARG A 152 -6.33 -25.43 -0.63
N PHE A 153 -7.58 -25.72 -0.29
CA PHE A 153 -8.39 -26.69 -1.04
C PHE A 153 -9.48 -25.96 -1.83
N GLY A 154 -9.54 -26.24 -3.13
CA GLY A 154 -10.60 -25.77 -4.03
C GLY A 154 -11.94 -26.42 -3.71
N ALA A 155 -13.00 -25.99 -4.41
CA ALA A 155 -14.34 -26.55 -4.25
C ALA A 155 -14.42 -28.05 -4.62
N ASP A 156 -13.51 -28.51 -5.48
CA ASP A 156 -13.35 -29.92 -5.86
C ASP A 156 -12.49 -30.74 -4.88
N GLY A 157 -12.04 -30.13 -3.79
CA GLY A 157 -11.22 -30.76 -2.77
C GLY A 157 -9.75 -30.94 -3.17
N LYS A 158 -9.30 -30.40 -4.31
CA LYS A 158 -7.89 -30.46 -4.73
C LYS A 158 -7.07 -29.32 -4.12
N PRO A 159 -5.77 -29.56 -3.85
CA PRO A 159 -4.89 -28.51 -3.37
C PRO A 159 -4.68 -27.43 -4.44
N LEU A 160 -4.59 -26.19 -3.99
CA LEU A 160 -4.35 -24.98 -4.75
C LEU A 160 -2.89 -24.56 -4.56
N ASP A 161 -2.18 -24.37 -5.67
CA ASP A 161 -0.75 -24.04 -5.66
C ASP A 161 -0.45 -22.55 -5.39
N TYR A 162 -1.47 -21.69 -5.48
CA TYR A 162 -1.31 -20.22 -5.42
C TYR A 162 -1.71 -19.60 -4.09
N VAL A 163 -1.85 -20.40 -3.04
CA VAL A 163 -2.10 -19.92 -1.68
C VAL A 163 -0.77 -19.77 -0.96
N ASP A 164 -0.50 -18.53 -0.55
CA ASP A 164 0.74 -18.19 0.13
C ASP A 164 0.87 -18.85 1.50
N GLN A 165 2.10 -19.19 1.83
CA GLN A 165 2.48 -19.64 3.15
C GLN A 165 2.35 -18.51 4.18
N TYR A 166 1.81 -18.85 5.34
CA TYR A 166 1.82 -17.98 6.50
C TYR A 166 3.06 -18.28 7.34
N LEU A 167 3.86 -17.24 7.56
CA LEU A 167 5.06 -17.29 8.41
C LEU A 167 4.82 -16.36 9.60
N PRO A 168 4.56 -16.89 10.81
CA PRO A 168 4.17 -16.06 11.96
C PRO A 168 5.16 -14.93 12.30
N TYR A 169 6.46 -15.16 12.06
CA TYR A 169 7.52 -14.17 12.31
C TYR A 169 7.78 -13.22 11.14
N VAL A 170 7.07 -13.37 10.02
CA VAL A 170 7.32 -12.59 8.80
C VAL A 170 6.04 -11.92 8.28
N THR A 171 4.97 -12.68 8.05
CA THR A 171 3.78 -12.21 7.34
C THR A 171 3.11 -11.02 8.03
N ASP A 172 2.73 -11.17 9.30
CA ASP A 172 2.10 -10.10 10.10
C ASP A 172 3.11 -9.01 10.53
N PRO A 173 4.30 -9.34 11.07
CA PRO A 173 5.29 -8.32 11.42
C PRO A 173 5.69 -7.41 10.25
N ALA A 174 5.80 -7.93 9.04
CA ALA A 174 6.10 -7.13 7.85
C ALA A 174 5.01 -6.09 7.58
N LEU A 175 3.73 -6.46 7.69
CA LEU A 175 2.62 -5.51 7.52
C LEU A 175 2.64 -4.44 8.60
N VAL A 176 2.93 -4.80 9.85
CA VAL A 176 3.04 -3.84 10.96
C VAL A 176 4.17 -2.84 10.69
N VAL A 177 5.35 -3.32 10.29
CA VAL A 177 6.49 -2.44 9.94
C VAL A 177 6.12 -1.51 8.79
N LEU A 178 5.50 -2.02 7.73
CA LEU A 178 5.08 -1.20 6.59
C LEU A 178 4.00 -0.16 6.98
N ALA A 179 3.04 -0.53 7.83
CA ALA A 179 2.04 0.40 8.35
C ALA A 179 2.68 1.51 9.20
N LEU A 180 3.66 1.16 10.05
CA LEU A 180 4.42 2.13 10.83
C LEU A 180 5.21 3.08 9.91
N LEU A 181 5.86 2.57 8.86
CA LEU A 181 6.56 3.41 7.88
C LEU A 181 5.62 4.39 7.17
N LEU A 182 4.41 3.96 6.81
CA LEU A 182 3.40 4.82 6.22
C LEU A 182 3.00 5.94 7.19
N VAL A 183 2.70 5.59 8.44
CA VAL A 183 2.34 6.56 9.49
C VAL A 183 3.46 7.56 9.74
N LEU A 184 4.71 7.10 9.87
CA LEU A 184 5.87 7.97 10.05
C LEU A 184 6.07 8.91 8.85
N SER A 185 5.80 8.43 7.64
CA SER A 185 5.86 9.25 6.43
C SER A 185 4.79 10.35 6.42
N VAL A 186 3.56 10.03 6.84
CA VAL A 186 2.49 11.03 7.02
C VAL A 186 2.92 12.08 8.06
N VAL A 187 3.40 11.65 9.23
CA VAL A 187 3.88 12.57 10.27
C VAL A 187 5.00 13.46 9.74
N ALA A 188 5.96 12.91 9.00
CA ALA A 188 7.03 13.67 8.37
C ALA A 188 6.50 14.73 7.38
N LEU A 189 5.51 14.37 6.56
CA LEU A 189 4.83 15.30 5.66
C LEU A 189 4.14 16.44 6.42
N LEU A 190 3.38 16.12 7.47
CA LEU A 190 2.68 17.13 8.29
C LEU A 190 3.69 18.06 8.98
N ILE A 191 4.79 17.54 9.50
CA ILE A 191 5.87 18.34 10.09
C ILE A 191 6.41 19.32 9.05
N VAL A 192 6.66 18.86 7.81
CA VAL A 192 7.09 19.76 6.74
C VAL A 192 6.03 20.81 6.51
N ILE A 193 4.79 20.44 6.24
CA ILE A 193 3.71 21.38 5.92
C ILE A 193 3.56 22.47 7.00
N PHE A 194 3.55 22.09 8.29
CA PHE A 194 3.19 23.01 9.39
C PHE A 194 4.36 23.68 10.12
N ARG A 195 5.60 23.16 10.10
CA ARG A 195 6.69 23.74 10.91
C ARG A 195 7.50 24.85 10.25
N GLN A 196 7.45 25.03 8.94
CA GLN A 196 8.17 26.15 8.31
C GLN A 196 7.17 27.24 7.92
N PRO A 197 7.34 28.48 8.41
CA PRO A 197 6.50 29.59 7.99
C PRO A 197 6.60 29.77 6.48
N PHE A 198 5.49 30.14 5.86
CA PHE A 198 5.47 30.59 4.46
C PHE A 198 6.45 31.76 4.34
N VAL A 199 7.52 31.59 3.58
CA VAL A 199 8.27 32.74 3.09
C VAL A 199 7.28 33.50 2.22
N GLN A 200 6.89 34.69 2.65
CA GLN A 200 6.04 35.58 1.85
C GLN A 200 6.76 35.80 0.52
N LEU A 201 6.19 35.27 -0.57
CA LEU A 201 6.56 35.69 -1.91
C LEU A 201 6.27 37.19 -1.98
N SER A 202 7.31 38.02 -2.04
CA SER A 202 7.11 39.45 -2.23
C SER A 202 6.49 39.64 -3.63
N GLN A 203 5.37 40.35 -3.68
CA GLN A 203 4.61 40.66 -4.89
C GLN A 203 5.32 41.66 -5.82
N THR A 204 6.65 41.65 -5.91
CA THR A 204 7.42 42.75 -6.53
C THR A 204 8.12 42.41 -7.84
N ASP A 205 7.90 41.23 -8.43
CA ASP A 205 8.45 40.89 -9.75
C ASP A 205 7.33 40.67 -10.79
N TYR A 206 6.51 41.70 -11.00
CA TYR A 206 5.71 41.89 -12.23
C TYR A 206 6.04 43.25 -12.83
#